data_AF-A0A1H6Y611-F1
#
_entry.id   AF-A0A1H6Y611-F1
#
_cell.length_a   1.000
_cell.length_b   1.000
_cell.length_c   1.000
_cell.angle_alpha   90.00
_cell.angle_beta   90.00
_cell.angle_gamma   90.00
#
_symmetry.space_group_name_H-M   'P 1'
#
loop_
_entity.id
_entity.type
_entity.pdbx_description
1 polymer ?
#
loop_
_entity_poly.entity_id
_entity_poly.type
_entity_poly.pdbx_seq_one_letter_code
_entity_poly.pdbx_strand_id
1 'polypeptide(L)'
;MTFETLLIAGANFGFIVGLAFRSAKLGCAALWMMPIATMAYFNWWQNAHSGDLRSTSGLALVFVALPGSSIGAMGGSLIGLAIRYGMREKRNGS
;
A
#
# COMPACT_ATOMS: atom_id res chain seq x y z
N MET A 1 -6.44 0.16 -15.14
CA MET A 1 -6.33 0.12 -13.67
C MET A 1 -7.31 1.12 -13.06
N THR A 2 -8.17 0.72 -12.13
CA THR A 2 -9.07 1.66 -11.41
C THR A 2 -8.47 2.05 -10.07
N PHE A 3 -8.79 3.26 -9.60
CA PHE A 3 -8.32 3.77 -8.31
C PHE A 3 -8.62 2.81 -7.14
N GLU A 4 -9.79 2.19 -7.14
CA GLU A 4 -10.22 1.22 -6.12
C GLU A 4 -9.29 0.00 -6.03
N THR A 5 -8.85 -0.54 -7.17
CA THR A 5 -7.94 -1.70 -7.16
C THR A 5 -6.58 -1.37 -6.53
N LEU A 6 -6.05 -0.16 -6.77
CA LEU A 6 -4.81 0.33 -6.14
C LEU A 6 -5.00 0.57 -4.64
N LEU A 7 -6.17 1.07 -4.24
CA LEU A 7 -6.50 1.33 -2.84
C LEU A 7 -6.62 0.03 -2.05
N ILE A 8 -7.33 -0.96 -2.58
CA ILE A 8 -7.49 -2.29 -1.96
C ILE A 8 -6.16 -3.03 -1.89
N ALA A 9 -5.35 -2.99 -2.95
CA ALA A 9 -4.02 -3.60 -2.95
C ALA A 9 -3.08 -2.92 -1.93
N GLY A 10 -3.09 -1.59 -1.89
CA GLY A 10 -2.41 -0.80 -0.87
C GLY A 10 -2.83 -1.20 0.53
N ALA A 11 -4.13 -1.24 0.81
CA ALA A 11 -4.69 -1.57 2.11
C ALA A 11 -4.31 -2.97 2.60
N ASN A 12 -4.38 -3.99 1.74
CA ASN A 12 -3.96 -5.34 2.11
C ASN A 12 -2.47 -5.40 2.46
N PHE A 13 -1.62 -4.76 1.66
CA PHE A 13 -0.18 -4.71 1.93
C PHE A 13 0.11 -3.98 3.25
N GLY A 14 -0.48 -2.81 3.44
CA GLY A 14 -0.35 -2.03 4.67
C GLY A 14 -0.78 -2.80 5.91
N PHE A 15 -1.91 -3.52 5.81
CA PHE A 15 -2.44 -4.36 6.87
C PHE A 15 -1.48 -5.47 7.29
N ILE A 16 -0.91 -6.19 6.32
CA ILE A 16 0.09 -7.23 6.56
C ILE A 16 1.32 -6.62 7.23
N VAL A 17 1.79 -5.45 6.77
CA VAL A 17 2.94 -4.75 7.36
C VAL A 17 2.67 -4.35 8.81
N GLY A 18 1.50 -3.78 9.12
CA GLY A 18 1.12 -3.38 10.47
C GLY A 18 1.01 -4.55 11.46
N LEU A 19 0.59 -5.71 10.98
CA LEU A 19 0.56 -6.95 11.75
C LEU A 19 1.94 -7.56 11.95
N ALA A 20 2.75 -7.64 10.89
CA ALA A 20 4.04 -8.31 10.91
C ALA A 20 5.10 -7.51 11.68
N PHE A 21 5.25 -6.22 11.41
CA PHE A 21 6.40 -5.44 11.91
C PHE A 21 6.11 -4.78 13.26
N ARG A 22 6.88 -5.18 14.29
CA ARG A 22 6.72 -4.67 15.67
C ARG A 22 7.36 -3.30 15.89
N SER A 23 8.34 -2.95 15.03
CA SER A 23 9.11 -1.72 15.13
C SER A 23 8.59 -0.71 14.11
N ALA A 24 8.24 0.49 14.59
CA ALA A 24 7.76 1.58 13.73
C ALA A 24 8.76 1.94 12.62
N LYS A 25 10.07 1.82 12.90
CA LYS A 25 11.13 2.05 11.90
C LYS A 25 11.11 1.02 10.76
N LEU A 26 10.90 -0.25 11.08
CA LEU A 26 10.81 -1.32 10.07
C LEU A 26 9.49 -1.28 9.31
N GLY A 27 8.38 -0.94 9.98
CA GLY A 27 7.09 -0.73 9.32
C GLY A 27 7.13 0.43 8.32
N CYS A 28 7.74 1.56 8.71
CA CYS A 28 7.94 2.70 7.80
C CYS A 28 8.84 2.35 6.61
N ALA A 29 9.95 1.63 6.85
CA ALA A 29 10.81 1.15 5.76
C ALA A 29 10.08 0.18 4.80
N ALA A 30 9.21 -0.69 5.33
CA ALA A 30 8.39 -1.59 4.52
C ALA A 30 7.31 -0.83 3.72
N LEU A 31 6.76 0.26 4.26
CA LEU A 31 5.81 1.14 3.55
C LEU A 31 6.46 1.84 2.34
N TRP A 32 7.77 2.11 2.39
CA TRP A 32 8.52 2.63 1.23
C TRP A 32 8.65 1.64 0.07
N MET A 33 8.49 0.33 0.31
CA MET A 33 8.47 -0.66 -0.77
C MET A 33 7.20 -0.58 -1.63
N MET A 34 6.11 -0.02 -1.09
CA MET A 34 4.85 0.09 -1.80
C MET A 34 4.91 1.02 -3.03
N PRO A 35 5.38 2.29 -2.95
CA PRO A 35 5.50 3.14 -4.13
C PRO A 35 6.43 2.56 -5.20
N ILE A 36 7.49 1.84 -4.81
CA ILE A 36 8.39 1.13 -5.73
C ILE A 36 7.65 -0.01 -6.45
N ALA A 37 6.90 -0.82 -5.71
CA ALA A 37 6.07 -1.89 -6.27
C ALA A 37 4.99 -1.34 -7.21
N THR A 38 4.34 -0.24 -6.84
CA THR A 38 3.35 0.46 -7.67
C THR A 38 3.96 0.94 -8.98
N MET A 39 5.18 1.51 -8.96
CA MET A 39 5.88 1.90 -10.20
C MET A 39 6.19 0.70 -11.11
N ALA A 40 6.72 -0.38 -10.55
CA ALA A 40 7.05 -1.58 -11.32
C ALA A 40 5.80 -2.22 -11.96
N TYR A 41 4.72 -2.33 -11.18
CA TYR A 41 3.43 -2.84 -11.65
C TYR A 41 2.83 -1.98 -12.76
N PHE A 42 2.90 -0.65 -12.60
CA PHE A 42 2.37 0.28 -13.59
C PHE A 42 3.18 0.24 -14.90
N ASN A 43 4.51 0.08 -14.84
CA ASN A 43 5.35 -0.13 -16.02
C ASN A 43 5.00 -1.44 -16.73
N TRP A 44 4.89 -2.54 -15.98
CA TRP A 44 4.47 -3.83 -16.54
C TRP A 44 3.09 -3.75 -17.22
N TRP A 45 2.10 -3.15 -16.56
CA TRP A 45 0.76 -3.04 -17.12
C TRP A 45 0.70 -2.14 -18.36
N GLN A 46 1.48 -1.05 -18.40
CA GLN A 46 1.58 -0.19 -19.58
C GLN A 46 2.17 -0.91 -20.79
N ASN A 47 3.19 -1.75 -20.58
CA ASN A 47 3.76 -2.55 -21.67
C ASN A 47 2.76 -3.57 -22.22
N ALA A 48 1.82 -4.04 -21.40
CA ALA A 48 0.75 -4.94 -21.82
C ALA A 48 -0.43 -4.23 -22.52
N HIS A 49 -0.62 -2.92 -22.33
CA HIS A 49 -1.74 -2.13 -22.86
C HIS A 49 -1.25 -0.90 -23.64
N SER A 50 -0.31 -1.11 -24.58
CA SER A 50 0.35 -0.03 -25.33
C SER A 50 -0.57 0.83 -26.21
N GLY A 51 -1.83 0.44 -26.41
CA GLY A 51 -2.83 1.15 -27.23
C GLY A 51 -3.46 2.39 -26.59
N ASP A 52 -3.45 2.51 -25.25
CA ASP A 52 -4.26 3.52 -24.55
C ASP A 52 -3.46 4.73 -23.99
N LEU A 53 -2.13 4.81 -24.13
CA LEU A 53 -1.30 5.29 -23.01
C LEU A 53 -0.18 6.35 -23.22
N ARG A 54 -0.11 7.13 -24.30
CA ARG A 54 1.06 8.04 -24.47
C ARG A 54 1.03 9.41 -23.77
N SER A 55 -0.11 9.97 -23.36
CA SER A 55 -0.13 11.36 -22.84
C SER A 55 -0.66 11.54 -21.41
N THR A 56 -1.25 10.52 -20.80
CA THR A 56 -1.91 10.64 -19.46
C THR A 56 -1.28 9.74 -18.40
N SER A 57 -0.30 8.91 -18.76
CA SER A 57 0.19 7.81 -17.92
C SER A 57 1.08 8.26 -16.75
N GLY A 58 2.00 9.19 -16.98
CA GLY A 58 2.89 9.71 -15.93
C GLY A 58 2.15 10.54 -14.88
N LEU A 59 1.20 11.38 -15.32
CA LEU A 59 0.40 12.21 -14.42
C LEU A 59 -0.57 11.33 -13.60
N ALA A 60 -1.19 10.32 -14.21
CA ALA A 60 -2.01 9.36 -13.49
C ALA A 60 -1.19 8.54 -12.47
N LEU A 61 0.06 8.19 -12.78
CA LEU A 61 0.95 7.53 -11.84
C LEU A 61 1.21 8.41 -10.60
N VAL A 62 1.54 9.69 -10.81
CA VAL A 62 1.90 10.63 -9.75
C VAL A 62 0.70 11.06 -8.91
N PHE A 63 -0.45 11.30 -9.53
CA PHE A 63 -1.62 11.88 -8.85
C PHE A 63 -2.69 10.87 -8.46
N VAL A 64 -2.69 9.66 -9.03
CA VAL A 64 -3.74 8.65 -8.77
C VAL A 64 -3.15 7.38 -8.19
N ALA A 65 -2.15 6.78 -8.84
CA ALA A 65 -1.61 5.49 -8.40
C ALA A 65 -0.79 5.62 -7.11
N LEU A 66 0.17 6.55 -7.06
CA LEU A 66 1.03 6.78 -5.90
C LEU A 66 0.23 7.21 -4.65
N PRO A 67 -0.68 8.20 -4.71
CA PRO A 67 -1.46 8.60 -3.55
C PRO A 67 -2.47 7.52 -3.15
N GLY A 68 -3.14 6.88 -4.11
CA GLY A 68 -4.13 5.83 -3.86
C GLY A 68 -3.54 4.62 -3.15
N SER A 69 -2.42 4.07 -3.64
CA SER A 69 -1.76 2.94 -2.99
C SER A 69 -1.18 3.30 -1.62
N SER A 70 -0.67 4.52 -1.47
CA SER A 70 -0.08 4.99 -0.20
C SER A 70 -1.13 5.25 0.88
N ILE A 71 -2.26 5.87 0.52
CA ILE A 71 -3.39 6.06 1.45
C ILE A 71 -3.97 4.72 1.86
N GLY A 72 -4.16 3.79 0.90
CA GLY A 72 -4.56 2.42 1.19
C GLY A 72 -3.60 1.76 2.18
N ALA A 73 -2.30 1.77 1.89
CA ALA A 73 -1.29 1.17 2.75
C ALA A 73 -1.21 1.80 4.14
N MET A 74 -1.37 3.12 4.25
CA MET A 74 -1.41 3.80 5.54
C MET A 74 -2.63 3.37 6.35
N GLY A 75 -3.83 3.38 5.75
CA GLY A 75 -5.06 2.91 6.40
C GLY A 75 -4.99 1.46 6.84
N GLY A 76 -4.52 0.56 5.97
CA GLY A 76 -4.31 -0.85 6.31
C GLY A 76 -3.34 -1.03 7.48
N SER A 77 -2.22 -0.29 7.48
CA SER A 77 -1.21 -0.39 8.53
C SER A 77 -1.72 0.04 9.91
N LEU A 78 -2.54 1.09 9.96
CA LEU A 78 -3.18 1.55 11.20
C LEU A 78 -4.13 0.49 11.76
N ILE A 79 -4.95 -0.12 10.90
CA ILE A 79 -5.88 -1.18 11.31
C ILE A 79 -5.11 -2.41 11.81
N GLY A 80 -4.07 -2.83 11.08
CA GLY A 80 -3.22 -3.96 11.49
C GLY A 80 -2.51 -3.72 12.83
N LEU A 81 -2.02 -2.50 13.05
CA LEU A 81 -1.45 -2.09 14.34
C LEU A 81 -2.50 -2.07 15.45
N ALA A 82 -3.69 -1.51 15.21
CA ALA A 82 -4.76 -1.44 16.19
C ALA A 82 -5.18 -2.83 16.67
N ILE A 83 -5.37 -3.78 15.74
CA ILE A 83 -5.66 -5.19 16.07
C ILE A 83 -4.53 -5.78 16.90
N ARG A 84 -3.28 -5.57 16.49
CA ARG A 84 -2.12 -6.10 17.19
C ARG A 84 -1.99 -5.55 18.62
N TYR A 85 -2.22 -4.25 18.81
CA TYR A 85 -2.21 -3.62 20.14
C TYR A 85 -3.34 -4.17 20.99
N GLY A 86 -4.56 -4.29 20.46
CA GLY A 86 -5.69 -4.90 21.17
C GLY A 86 -5.42 -6.36 21.59
N MET A 87 -4.77 -7.16 20.73
CA MET A 87 -4.36 -8.53 21.07
C MET A 87 -3.30 -8.58 22.18
N ARG A 88 -2.38 -7.61 22.23
CA ARG A 88 -1.34 -7.52 23.26
C ARG A 88 -1.90 -7.09 24.61
N GLU A 89 -2.82 -6.13 24.61
CA GLU A 89 -3.55 -5.68 25.80
C GLU A 89 -4.26 -6.86 26.47
N LYS A 90 -5.04 -7.63 25.69
CA LYS A 90 -5.72 -8.84 26.18
C LYS A 90 -4.77 -9.91 26.73
N ARG A 91 -3.53 -9.97 26.25
CA ARG A 91 -2.54 -10.98 26.68
C ARG A 91 -1.82 -10.61 27.98
N ASN A 92 -1.70 -9.32 28.29
CA ASN A 92 -1.00 -8.85 29.49
C ASN A 92 -1.94 -8.60 30.68
N GLY A 93 -3.26 -8.56 30.45
CA GLY A 93 -4.29 -8.41 31.49
C GLY A 93 -4.85 -9.74 32.04
N SER A 94 -4.20 -10.87 31.78
CA SER A 94 -4.52 -12.19 32.35
C SER A 94 -3.38 -12.69 33.22
#